data_AF-A0AAW7T6B5-F1
#
_entry.id   AF-A0AAW7T6B5-F1
#
_cell.length_a   1.000
_cell.length_b   1.000
_cell.length_c   1.000
_cell.angle_alpha   90.00
_cell.angle_beta   90.00
_cell.angle_gamma   90.00
#
_symmetry.space_group_name_H-M   'P 1'
#
loop_
_entity.id
_entity.type
_entity.pdbx_description
1 polymer ?
#
loop_
_entity_poly.entity_id
_entity_poly.type
_entity_poly.pdbx_seq_one_letter_code
_entity_poly.pdbx_strand_id
1 'polypeptide(L)'
;MHEALARANFLRDVELLSPLFLRSRGWTLNEASFPVLDVTFESEKALRVRLQCDEWNDLPPSVQLLKPDGSEWTSELPLPTFHLDKHPTTGRPFICMVGSREYHTHTSHVTDHWANYKSQDGMNLPGLLDRFNRAWRKAMGLR
;
A
#
# COMPACT_ATOMS: atom_id res chain seq x y z
N MET A 1 13.12 16.52 -5.76
CA MET A 1 11.96 16.04 -4.98
C MET A 1 11.41 17.18 -4.14
N HIS A 2 10.12 17.47 -4.23
CA HIS A 2 9.49 18.59 -3.52
C HIS A 2 8.62 18.10 -2.37
N GLU A 3 9.17 18.03 -1.15
CA GLU A 3 8.43 17.55 0.05
C GLU A 3 7.09 18.29 0.23
N ALA A 4 7.05 19.60 0.00
CA ALA A 4 5.81 20.39 0.10
C ALA A 4 4.73 19.91 -0.88
N LEU A 5 5.12 19.55 -2.11
CA LEU A 5 4.19 19.01 -3.11
C LEU A 5 3.75 17.59 -2.70
N ALA A 6 4.67 16.78 -2.17
CA ALA A 6 4.35 15.44 -1.71
C ALA A 6 3.35 15.43 -0.57
N ARG A 7 3.59 16.29 0.42
CA ARG A 7 2.67 16.54 1.52
C ARG A 7 1.32 17.02 1.04
N ALA A 8 1.27 17.97 0.10
CA ALA A 8 0.00 18.47 -0.44
C ALA A 8 -0.80 17.37 -1.16
N ASN A 9 -0.15 16.54 -1.98
CA ASN A 9 -0.80 15.41 -2.65
C ASN A 9 -1.26 14.35 -1.65
N PHE A 10 -0.46 14.06 -0.62
CA PHE A 10 -0.81 13.11 0.44
C PHE A 10 -2.06 13.56 1.20
N LEU A 11 -2.09 14.82 1.63
CA LEU A 11 -3.22 15.38 2.38
C LEU A 11 -4.51 15.34 1.56
N ARG A 12 -4.44 15.71 0.27
CA ARG A 12 -5.58 15.61 -0.65
C ARG A 12 -6.16 14.20 -0.72
N ASP A 13 -5.30 13.19 -0.80
CA ASP A 13 -5.76 11.80 -0.90
C ASP A 13 -6.30 11.28 0.44
N VAL A 14 -5.69 11.68 1.57
CA VAL A 14 -6.14 11.31 2.92
C VAL A 14 -7.48 11.94 3.28
N GLU A 15 -7.80 13.13 2.77
CA GLU A 15 -9.13 13.76 2.94
C GLU A 15 -10.28 12.87 2.43
N LEU A 16 -10.01 11.99 1.45
CA LEU A 16 -10.99 11.05 0.92
C LEU A 16 -11.29 9.88 1.88
N LEU A 17 -10.41 9.62 2.86
CA LEU A 17 -10.54 8.55 3.86
C LEU A 17 -11.44 8.97 5.02
N SER A 18 -12.64 9.45 4.71
CA SER A 18 -13.63 9.83 5.73
C SER A 18 -14.00 8.64 6.63
N PRO A 19 -14.46 8.89 7.88
CA PRO A 19 -14.93 7.81 8.76
C PRO A 19 -16.02 6.94 8.13
N LEU A 20 -16.89 7.52 7.29
CA LEU A 20 -17.93 6.76 6.58
C LEU A 20 -17.32 5.85 5.50
N PHE A 21 -16.34 6.36 4.74
CA PHE A 21 -15.61 5.61 3.73
C PHE A 21 -14.89 4.41 4.35
N LEU A 22 -14.15 4.62 5.45
CA LEU A 22 -13.45 3.56 6.18
C LEU A 22 -14.42 2.49 6.70
N ARG A 23 -15.51 2.91 7.35
CA ARG A 23 -16.55 1.99 7.83
C ARG A 23 -17.18 1.17 6.70
N SER A 24 -17.45 1.79 5.55
CA SER A 24 -18.04 1.09 4.39
C SER A 24 -17.16 -0.03 3.82
N ARG A 25 -15.85 0.02 4.10
CA ARG A 25 -14.85 -0.96 3.64
C ARG A 25 -14.40 -1.94 4.72
N GLY A 26 -14.86 -1.77 5.96
CA GLY A 26 -14.33 -2.49 7.11
C GLY A 26 -12.84 -2.22 7.31
N TRP A 27 -12.43 -0.96 7.23
CA TRP A 27 -11.04 -0.56 7.45
C TRP A 27 -10.88 0.23 8.74
N THR A 28 -9.80 -0.05 9.46
CA THR A 28 -9.37 0.72 10.63
C THR A 28 -8.19 1.60 10.23
N LEU A 29 -8.30 2.91 10.46
CA LEU A 29 -7.22 3.86 10.24
C LEU A 29 -6.36 3.94 11.50
N ASN A 30 -5.09 3.52 11.41
CA ASN A 30 -4.14 3.53 12.53
C ASN A 30 -3.32 4.83 12.57
N GLU A 31 -2.90 5.35 11.41
CA GLU A 31 -2.11 6.58 11.28
C GLU A 31 -2.43 7.26 9.94
N ALA A 32 -2.50 8.59 9.92
CA ALA A 32 -2.72 9.40 8.71
C ALA A 32 -1.97 10.74 8.79
N SER A 33 -0.68 10.68 9.09
CA SER A 33 0.21 11.83 9.23
C SER A 33 1.36 11.74 8.25
N PHE A 34 1.51 12.73 7.37
CA PHE A 34 2.58 12.72 6.37
C PHE A 34 3.95 12.47 7.01
N PRO A 35 4.76 11.53 6.46
CA PRO A 35 4.56 10.79 5.21
C PRO A 35 3.90 9.41 5.36
N VAL A 36 3.26 9.11 6.48
CA VAL A 36 2.74 7.78 6.81
C VAL A 36 1.22 7.71 6.69
N LEU A 37 0.75 6.69 5.97
CA LEU A 37 -0.64 6.24 6.01
C LEU A 37 -0.67 4.77 6.42
N ASP A 38 -1.36 4.45 7.51
CA ASP A 38 -1.40 3.12 8.09
C ASP A 38 -2.85 2.66 8.29
N VAL A 39 -3.22 1.57 7.62
CA VAL A 39 -4.58 1.06 7.56
C VAL A 39 -4.60 -0.45 7.79
N THR A 40 -5.53 -0.91 8.62
CA THR A 40 -5.86 -2.33 8.78
C THR A 40 -7.11 -2.67 7.95
N PHE A 41 -7.01 -3.69 7.11
CA PHE A 41 -8.12 -4.30 6.41
C PHE A 41 -8.74 -5.40 7.28
N GLU A 42 -9.92 -5.14 7.84
CA GLU A 42 -10.58 -6.07 8.76
C GLU A 42 -11.16 -7.27 8.01
N SER A 43 -10.83 -8.47 8.49
CA SER A 43 -11.40 -9.75 8.05
C SER A 43 -10.96 -10.87 8.99
N GLU A 44 -11.42 -12.11 8.75
CA GLU A 44 -10.92 -13.29 9.47
C GLU A 44 -9.39 -13.47 9.35
N LYS A 45 -8.80 -12.97 8.26
CA LYS A 45 -7.36 -12.94 8.02
C LYS A 45 -6.94 -11.50 7.79
N ALA A 46 -7.05 -10.66 8.82
CA ALA A 46 -6.78 -9.23 8.70
C ALA A 46 -5.33 -8.93 8.28
N LEU A 47 -5.17 -7.89 7.46
CA LEU A 47 -3.87 -7.40 6.99
C LEU A 47 -3.75 -5.92 7.33
N ARG A 48 -2.65 -5.53 7.96
CA ARG A 48 -2.29 -4.13 8.14
C ARG A 48 -1.25 -3.74 7.10
N VAL A 49 -1.49 -2.64 6.41
CA VAL A 49 -0.55 -2.05 5.45
C VAL A 49 -0.12 -0.68 5.93
N ARG A 50 1.19 -0.45 5.99
CA ARG A 50 1.77 0.85 6.30
C ARG A 50 2.48 1.39 5.06
N LEU A 51 1.95 2.50 4.55
CA LEU A 51 2.44 3.20 3.37
C LEU A 51 3.41 4.31 3.79
N GLN A 52 4.60 4.31 3.20
CA GLN A 52 5.58 5.39 3.30
C GLN A 52 5.51 6.24 2.02
N CYS A 53 5.06 7.48 2.17
CA CYS A 53 4.69 8.42 1.11
C CYS A 53 5.61 9.66 1.01
N ASP A 54 6.87 9.52 1.42
CA ASP A 54 7.89 10.58 1.43
C ASP A 54 8.13 11.23 0.06
N GLU A 55 8.01 10.46 -1.02
CA GLU A 55 8.16 10.92 -2.41
C GLU A 55 6.85 10.93 -3.20
N TRP A 56 5.70 10.90 -2.51
CA TRP A 56 4.39 10.91 -3.17
C TRP A 56 4.22 12.20 -3.99
N ASN A 57 3.63 12.26 -5.18
CA ASN A 57 3.29 11.19 -6.09
C ASN A 57 4.30 11.17 -7.27
N ASP A 58 5.57 11.47 -7.00
CA ASP A 58 6.66 11.27 -7.97
C ASP A 58 7.09 9.81 -8.01
N LEU A 59 7.02 9.12 -6.87
CA LEU A 59 7.08 7.66 -6.74
C LEU A 59 5.83 7.14 -5.99
N PRO A 60 5.48 5.86 -6.19
CA PRO A 60 4.44 5.23 -5.41
C PRO A 60 4.88 5.05 -3.94
N PRO A 61 3.95 4.81 -3.00
CA PRO A 61 4.31 4.52 -1.63
C PRO A 61 5.11 3.22 -1.53
N SER A 62 6.12 3.21 -0.65
CA SER A 62 6.70 1.94 -0.19
C SER A 62 5.73 1.29 0.79
N VAL A 63 5.49 -0.01 0.65
CA VAL A 63 4.45 -0.72 1.40
C VAL A 63 5.06 -1.72 2.37
N GLN A 64 4.77 -1.55 3.65
CA GLN A 64 5.09 -2.54 4.68
C GLN A 64 3.86 -3.40 4.98
N LEU A 65 4.07 -4.71 4.98
CA LEU A 65 3.06 -5.69 5.39
C LEU A 65 3.23 -5.95 6.89
N LEU A 66 2.16 -5.74 7.65
CA LEU A 66 2.12 -5.94 9.10
C LEU A 66 0.92 -6.81 9.50
N LYS A 67 1.03 -7.45 10.66
CA LYS A 67 -0.11 -8.05 11.34
C LYS A 67 -0.98 -6.93 11.95
N PRO A 68 -2.24 -7.22 12.33
CA PRO A 68 -3.14 -6.21 12.90
C PRO A 68 -2.57 -5.51 14.15
N ASP A 69 -1.79 -6.23 14.96
CA ASP A 69 -1.12 -5.70 16.15
C ASP A 69 0.07 -4.77 15.83
N GLY A 70 0.43 -4.61 14.55
CA GLY A 70 1.56 -3.81 14.08
C GLY A 70 2.90 -4.55 14.04
N SER A 71 2.95 -5.83 14.40
CA SER A 71 4.15 -6.64 14.27
C SER A 71 4.43 -7.05 12.82
N GLU A 72 5.69 -7.30 12.49
CA GLU A 72 6.08 -7.74 11.15
C GLU A 72 5.54 -9.13 10.81
N TRP A 73 5.30 -9.38 9.52
CA TRP A 73 5.03 -10.72 9.02
C TRP A 73 6.30 -11.57 9.05
N THR A 74 6.24 -12.68 9.80
CA THR A 74 7.32 -13.66 9.93
C THR A 74 6.92 -15.06 9.46
N SER A 75 5.68 -15.23 9.02
CA SER A 75 5.10 -16.48 8.51
C SER A 75 4.80 -16.39 7.00
N GLU A 76 4.45 -17.51 6.38
CA GLU A 76 4.11 -17.59 4.95
C GLU A 76 3.10 -16.51 4.52
N LEU A 77 3.38 -15.90 3.36
CA LEU A 77 2.51 -14.93 2.70
C LEU A 77 1.95 -15.52 1.41
N PRO A 78 0.74 -15.12 0.99
CA PRO A 78 0.11 -15.69 -0.18
C PRO A 78 0.73 -15.14 -1.48
N LEU A 79 1.53 -15.99 -2.13
CA LEU A 79 2.10 -15.77 -3.45
C LEU A 79 1.02 -15.80 -4.56
N PRO A 80 1.27 -15.18 -5.73
CA PRO A 80 2.50 -14.51 -6.16
C PRO A 80 2.50 -13.00 -5.89
N THR A 81 1.54 -12.47 -5.13
CA THR A 81 1.43 -11.01 -4.93
C THR A 81 2.14 -10.54 -3.66
N PHE A 82 2.09 -11.34 -2.60
CA PHE A 82 2.68 -11.01 -1.31
C PHE A 82 3.89 -11.90 -1.07
N HIS A 83 5.08 -11.31 -1.09
CA HIS A 83 6.34 -12.04 -0.97
C HIS A 83 6.90 -11.87 0.43
N LEU A 84 7.20 -13.00 1.08
CA LEU A 84 7.97 -13.01 2.33
C LEU A 84 9.47 -12.84 2.07
N ASP A 85 9.93 -13.25 0.89
CA ASP A 85 11.30 -13.03 0.46
C ASP A 85 11.62 -11.53 0.43
N LYS A 86 12.87 -11.22 0.78
CA LYS A 86 13.34 -9.84 0.88
C LYS A 86 13.44 -9.21 -0.50
N HIS A 87 12.75 -8.09 -0.71
CA HIS A 87 12.96 -7.27 -1.90
C HIS A 87 14.45 -6.87 -1.99
N PRO A 88 15.10 -6.98 -3.16
CA PRO A 88 16.54 -6.71 -3.31
C PRO A 88 16.97 -5.33 -2.79
N THR A 89 16.09 -4.33 -2.89
CA THR A 89 16.36 -2.96 -2.47
C THR A 89 16.00 -2.67 -1.01
N THR A 90 14.90 -3.22 -0.49
CA THR A 90 14.39 -2.82 0.85
C THR A 90 14.72 -3.83 1.94
N GLY A 91 15.09 -5.06 1.59
CA GLY A 91 15.44 -6.10 2.56
C GLY A 91 14.25 -6.62 3.37
N ARG A 92 13.00 -6.39 2.93
CA ARG A 92 11.76 -6.69 3.65
C ARG A 92 10.75 -7.45 2.77
N PRO A 93 9.77 -8.16 3.37
CA PRO A 93 8.58 -8.62 2.67
C PRO A 93 7.90 -7.49 1.90
N PHE A 94 7.32 -7.78 0.75
CA PHE A 94 6.78 -6.75 -0.15
C PHE A 94 5.55 -7.20 -0.94
N ILE A 95 4.84 -6.21 -1.48
CA ILE A 95 3.77 -6.43 -2.45
C ILE A 95 4.36 -6.27 -3.86
N CYS A 96 4.31 -7.33 -4.66
CA CYS A 96 4.65 -7.31 -6.07
C CYS A 96 3.40 -6.96 -6.90
N MET A 97 2.99 -5.69 -6.86
CA MET A 97 1.85 -5.18 -7.63
C MET A 97 2.04 -3.70 -7.98
N VAL A 98 1.63 -3.31 -9.20
CA VAL A 98 1.55 -1.91 -9.63
C VAL A 98 0.96 -1.02 -8.54
N GLY A 99 1.62 0.09 -8.22
CA GLY A 99 1.23 1.00 -7.14
C GLY A 99 1.99 0.84 -5.83
N SER A 100 2.79 -0.22 -5.65
CA SER A 100 3.83 -0.28 -4.61
C SER A 100 5.19 0.15 -5.17
N ARG A 101 6.00 0.85 -4.36
CA ARG A 101 7.36 1.23 -4.75
C ARG A 101 8.22 0.02 -5.05
N GLU A 102 8.04 -1.06 -4.28
CA GLU A 102 8.77 -2.31 -4.43
C GLU A 102 8.51 -2.93 -5.81
N TYR A 103 7.27 -2.92 -6.31
CA TYR A 103 7.00 -3.39 -7.67
C TYR A 103 7.76 -2.57 -8.71
N HIS A 104 7.68 -1.24 -8.64
CA HIS A 104 8.28 -0.35 -9.65
C HIS A 104 9.80 -0.24 -9.57
N THR A 105 10.42 -0.76 -8.51
CA THR A 105 11.88 -0.77 -8.32
C THR A 105 12.50 -2.17 -8.42
N HIS A 106 11.69 -3.21 -8.60
CA HIS A 106 12.17 -4.57 -8.79
C HIS A 106 12.72 -4.76 -10.22
N THR A 107 13.80 -5.55 -10.35
CA THR A 107 14.47 -5.80 -11.65
C THR A 107 13.59 -6.50 -12.68
N SER A 108 12.55 -7.20 -12.23
CA SER A 108 11.55 -7.84 -13.11
C SER A 108 10.55 -6.87 -13.74
N HIS A 109 10.49 -5.61 -13.30
CA HIS A 109 9.48 -4.62 -13.69
C HIS A 109 10.11 -3.30 -14.16
N VAL A 110 11.34 -3.36 -14.67
CA VAL A 110 12.12 -2.17 -15.08
C VAL A 110 11.46 -1.34 -16.18
N THR A 111 10.53 -1.91 -16.95
CA THR A 111 9.76 -1.23 -17.99
C THR A 111 8.45 -0.62 -17.48
N ASP A 112 8.01 -1.00 -16.29
CA ASP A 112 6.73 -0.57 -15.72
C ASP A 112 6.93 0.71 -14.92
N HIS A 113 7.20 1.82 -15.60
CA HIS A 113 7.46 3.09 -14.92
C HIS A 113 6.20 3.67 -14.24
N TRP A 114 6.33 4.14 -13.00
CA TRP A 114 5.24 4.74 -12.23
C TRP A 114 4.53 5.89 -12.95
N ALA A 115 5.29 6.68 -13.71
CA ALA A 115 4.76 7.79 -14.51
C ALA A 115 3.64 7.39 -15.48
N ASN A 116 3.61 6.13 -15.94
CA ASN A 116 2.58 5.61 -16.83
C ASN A 116 1.25 5.33 -16.10
N TYR A 117 1.27 5.23 -14.77
CA TYR A 117 0.14 4.79 -13.95
C TYR A 117 -0.42 5.89 -13.04
N LYS A 118 0.43 6.80 -12.54
CA LYS A 118 0.08 7.72 -11.44
C LYS A 118 -1.13 8.64 -11.68
N SER A 119 -1.46 8.89 -12.94
CA SER A 119 -2.59 9.74 -13.35
C SER A 119 -3.85 8.94 -13.72
N GLN A 120 -3.81 7.60 -13.65
CA GLN A 120 -4.96 6.74 -13.94
C GLN A 120 -5.94 6.73 -12.76
N ASP A 121 -7.21 6.47 -13.06
CA ASP A 121 -8.24 6.34 -12.02
C ASP A 121 -7.91 5.19 -11.05
N GLY A 122 -8.18 5.40 -9.76
CA GLY A 122 -7.86 4.45 -8.70
C GLY A 122 -6.38 4.33 -8.32
N MET A 123 -5.50 5.20 -8.85
CA MET A 123 -4.06 5.24 -8.51
C MET A 123 -3.72 6.32 -7.47
N ASN A 124 -4.72 6.83 -6.74
CA ASN A 124 -4.56 7.62 -5.52
C ASN A 124 -4.47 6.72 -4.27
N LEU A 125 -4.13 7.27 -3.09
CA LEU A 125 -3.92 6.42 -1.89
C LEU A 125 -5.15 5.55 -1.51
N PRO A 126 -6.40 6.05 -1.48
CA PRO A 126 -7.56 5.18 -1.23
C PRO A 126 -7.74 4.07 -2.27
N GLY A 127 -7.51 4.39 -3.55
CA GLY A 127 -7.60 3.42 -4.63
C GLY A 127 -6.53 2.34 -4.55
N LEU A 128 -5.29 2.71 -4.19
CA LEU A 128 -4.22 1.76 -3.92
C LEU A 128 -4.56 0.82 -2.76
N LEU A 129 -5.09 1.36 -1.65
CA LEU A 129 -5.58 0.54 -0.52
C LEU A 129 -6.69 -0.43 -0.98
N ASP A 130 -7.64 0.02 -1.80
CA ASP A 130 -8.70 -0.83 -2.36
C ASP A 130 -8.11 -1.96 -3.20
N ARG A 131 -7.08 -1.68 -4.01
CA ARG A 131 -6.38 -2.70 -4.81
C ARG A 131 -5.61 -3.69 -3.93
N PHE A 132 -4.90 -3.23 -2.91
CA PHE A 132 -4.18 -4.09 -1.97
C PHE A 132 -5.14 -5.01 -1.22
N ASN A 133 -6.25 -4.46 -0.69
CA ASN A 133 -7.27 -5.25 0.01
C ASN A 133 -7.92 -6.30 -0.91
N ARG A 134 -8.28 -5.93 -2.15
CA ARG A 134 -8.84 -6.88 -3.12
C ARG A 134 -7.87 -8.01 -3.44
N ALA A 135 -6.59 -7.70 -3.66
CA ALA A 135 -5.56 -8.70 -3.89
C ALA A 135 -5.42 -9.64 -2.70
N TRP A 136 -5.38 -9.08 -1.48
CA TRP A 136 -5.29 -9.86 -0.25
C TRP A 136 -6.48 -10.80 -0.06
N ARG A 137 -7.71 -10.28 -0.18
CA ARG A 137 -8.94 -11.07 -0.04
C ARG A 137 -8.99 -12.23 -1.04
N LYS A 138 -8.66 -11.96 -2.30
CA LYS A 138 -8.56 -12.99 -3.34
C LYS A 138 -7.54 -14.07 -2.97
N ALA A 139 -6.35 -13.66 -2.56
CA ALA A 139 -5.26 -14.57 -2.23
C ALA A 139 -5.57 -15.42 -0.98
N MET A 140 -6.37 -14.89 -0.06
CA MET A 140 -6.77 -15.57 1.18
C MET A 140 -8.08 -16.36 1.09
N GLY A 141 -8.76 -16.33 -0.06
CA GLY A 141 -10.05 -17.01 -0.26
C GLY A 141 -11.21 -16.35 0.48
N LEU A 142 -11.09 -15.06 0.81
CA LEU A 142 -12.11 -14.30 1.52
C LEU A 142 -13.16 -13.79 0.51
N ARG A 143 -14.44 -14.08 0.78
CA ARG A 143 -15.59 -13.60 0.00
C ARG A 143 -15.86 -12.14 0.33
#